data_AF-A0A8J3RP71-F1
#
_entry.id   AF-A0A8J3RP71-F1
#
_cell.length_a   1.000
_cell.length_b   1.000
_cell.length_c   1.000
_cell.angle_alpha   90.00
_cell.angle_beta   90.00
_cell.angle_gamma   90.00
#
_symmetry.space_group_name_H-M   'P 1'
#
loop_
_entity.id
_entity.type
_entity.pdbx_description
1 polymer ?
#
loop_
_entity_poly.entity_id
_entity_poly.type
_entity_poly.pdbx_seq_one_letter_code
_entity_poly.pdbx_strand_id
1 'polypeptide(L)'
;MAITGVQNVTNVRGSGVQFINTENSGNNRIISPQQTVNVGNCWVPWARNENELIGHSLLIIDTTTDQVLWYIWQRWAPDGDFVRASQKGWEDPGTPIPGESTPGHSINLWIAENEIRADRV
;
A
#
# COMPACT_ATOMS: atom_id res chain seq x y z
N MET A 1 -12.28 1.10 14.91
CA MET A 1 -11.84 1.49 13.56
C MET A 1 -11.75 0.23 12.72
N ALA A 2 -12.23 0.29 11.48
CA ALA A 2 -12.27 -0.89 10.62
C ALA A 2 -10.87 -1.19 10.06
N ILE A 3 -10.46 -2.46 10.10
CA ILE A 3 -9.12 -2.89 9.67
C ILE A 3 -9.21 -3.38 8.23
N THR A 4 -8.32 -2.90 7.37
CA THR A 4 -8.16 -3.42 6.00
C THR A 4 -6.91 -4.26 5.92
N GLY A 5 -7.01 -5.40 5.24
CA GLY A 5 -5.87 -6.27 4.96
C GLY A 5 -5.55 -6.32 3.48
N VAL A 6 -4.27 -6.36 3.11
CA VAL A 6 -3.83 -6.69 1.76
C VAL A 6 -3.61 -8.19 1.68
N GLN A 7 -4.27 -8.86 0.74
CA GLN A 7 -4.12 -10.30 0.54
C GLN A 7 -3.08 -10.63 -0.52
N ASN A 8 -3.24 -10.07 -1.71
CA ASN A 8 -2.33 -10.28 -2.82
C ASN A 8 -1.83 -8.95 -3.36
N VAL A 9 -0.61 -8.96 -3.87
CA VAL A 9 -0.02 -7.83 -4.59
C VAL A 9 0.39 -8.34 -5.97
N THR A 10 -0.15 -7.70 -7.00
CA THR A 10 0.15 -7.99 -8.40
C THR A 10 1.03 -6.88 -8.96
N ASN A 11 2.22 -7.25 -9.42
CA ASN A 11 3.12 -6.35 -10.12
C ASN A 11 2.92 -6.53 -11.62
N VAL A 12 2.29 -5.56 -12.29
CA VAL A 12 2.13 -5.56 -13.76
C VAL A 12 3.23 -4.77 -14.48
N ARG A 13 4.22 -4.25 -13.75
CA ARG A 13 5.35 -3.50 -14.28
C ARG A 13 6.35 -4.39 -15.02
N GLY A 14 7.23 -3.75 -15.78
CA GLY A 14 8.39 -4.42 -16.40
C GLY A 14 9.55 -4.71 -15.44
N SER A 15 9.62 -4.01 -14.30
CA SER A 15 10.63 -4.20 -13.25
C SER A 15 10.05 -4.81 -11.97
N GLY A 16 10.90 -5.42 -11.16
CA GLY A 16 10.49 -6.00 -9.88
C GLY A 16 10.21 -4.94 -8.83
N VAL A 17 9.32 -5.25 -7.88
CA VAL A 17 9.04 -4.38 -6.72
C VAL A 17 9.22 -5.14 -5.41
N GLN A 18 9.54 -4.42 -4.35
CA GLN A 18 9.47 -4.90 -2.99
C GLN A 18 8.20 -4.35 -2.33
N PHE A 19 7.40 -5.24 -1.76
CA PHE A 19 6.34 -4.88 -0.83
C PHE A 19 6.93 -4.92 0.58
N ILE A 20 6.93 -3.79 1.26
CA ILE A 20 7.46 -3.65 2.61
C ILE A 20 6.34 -3.20 3.54
N ASN A 21 6.13 -3.94 4.63
CA ASN A 21 5.34 -3.50 5.77
C ASN A 21 6.31 -2.95 6.83
N THR A 22 6.22 -1.65 7.13
CA THR A 22 7.10 -1.00 8.12
C THR A 22 6.82 -1.43 9.56
N GLU A 23 5.61 -1.94 9.84
CA GLU A 23 5.23 -2.42 11.18
C GLU A 23 5.57 -3.90 11.41
N ASN A 24 5.61 -4.72 10.35
CA ASN A 24 5.86 -6.15 10.47
C ASN A 24 6.55 -6.74 9.22
N SER A 25 7.85 -7.00 9.34
CA SER A 25 8.67 -7.53 8.26
C SER A 25 8.26 -8.93 7.78
N GLY A 26 7.46 -9.69 8.56
CA GLY A 26 6.95 -11.00 8.15
C GLY A 26 6.07 -10.98 6.89
N ASN A 27 5.49 -9.82 6.55
CA ASN A 27 4.70 -9.64 5.33
C ASN A 27 5.53 -9.20 4.12
N ASN A 28 6.82 -8.86 4.29
CA ASN A 28 7.64 -8.32 3.21
C ASN A 28 7.82 -9.34 2.10
N ARG A 29 7.68 -8.92 0.84
CA ARG A 29 7.82 -9.80 -0.33
C ARG A 29 8.56 -9.06 -1.45
N ILE A 30 9.41 -9.80 -2.16
CA ILE A 30 9.87 -9.40 -3.48
C ILE A 30 8.86 -9.94 -4.50
N ILE A 31 8.44 -9.09 -5.43
CA ILE A 31 7.42 -9.40 -6.43
C ILE A 31 8.04 -9.14 -7.79
N SER A 32 8.36 -10.23 -8.50
CA SER A 32 8.94 -10.17 -9.84
C SER A 32 7.99 -9.45 -10.82
N PRO A 33 8.51 -8.96 -11.96
CA PRO A 33 7.67 -8.44 -13.04
C PRO A 33 6.57 -9.44 -13.44
N GLN A 34 5.36 -8.93 -13.72
CA GLN A 34 4.20 -9.72 -14.18
C GLN A 34 3.75 -10.84 -13.23
N GLN A 35 4.01 -10.68 -11.93
CA GLN A 35 3.71 -11.70 -10.91
C GLN A 35 2.69 -11.20 -9.88
N THR A 36 1.83 -12.12 -9.43
CA THR A 36 1.01 -11.96 -8.23
C THR A 36 1.61 -12.77 -7.07
N VAL A 37 1.75 -12.14 -5.90
CA VAL A 37 2.24 -12.78 -4.67
C VAL A 37 1.25 -12.55 -3.54
N ASN A 38 0.97 -13.60 -2.77
CA ASN A 38 0.22 -13.49 -1.53
C ASN A 38 1.10 -12.92 -0.40
N VAL A 39 0.63 -11.87 0.26
CA VAL A 39 1.35 -11.18 1.36
C VAL A 39 0.80 -11.54 2.75
N GLY A 40 -0.14 -12.49 2.83
CA GLY A 40 -0.59 -13.08 4.10
C GLY A 40 -1.52 -12.19 4.94
N ASN A 41 -2.54 -11.59 4.32
CA ASN A 41 -3.49 -10.68 4.96
C ASN A 41 -2.81 -9.55 5.76
N CYS A 42 -1.84 -8.88 5.13
CA CYS A 42 -1.05 -7.81 5.73
C CYS A 42 -1.97 -6.64 6.08
N TRP A 43 -2.12 -6.30 7.35
CA TRP A 43 -2.92 -5.13 7.73
C TRP A 43 -2.30 -3.86 7.16
N VAL A 44 -3.14 -2.95 6.66
CA VAL A 44 -2.70 -1.63 6.25
C VAL A 44 -2.51 -0.79 7.53
N PRO A 45 -1.30 -0.31 7.83
CA PRO A 45 -1.03 0.48 9.02
C PRO A 45 -1.84 1.77 9.08
N TRP A 46 -2.10 2.25 10.29
CA TRP A 46 -2.76 3.55 10.51
C TRP A 46 -1.72 4.64 10.78
N ALA A 47 -1.81 5.75 10.04
CA ALA A 47 -0.98 6.93 10.26
C ALA A 47 -1.84 8.20 10.30
N ARG A 48 -1.66 9.02 11.34
CA ARG A 48 -2.44 10.24 11.61
C ARG A 48 -1.71 11.53 11.25
N ASN A 49 -0.40 11.46 11.11
CA ASN A 49 0.48 12.58 10.77
C ASN A 49 1.73 12.06 10.04
N GLU A 50 2.51 13.01 9.51
CA GLU A 50 3.75 12.72 8.76
C GLU A 50 4.78 11.89 9.55
N ASN A 51 4.94 12.18 10.84
CA ASN A 51 5.92 11.49 11.68
C ASN A 51 5.57 10.00 11.85
N GLU A 52 4.28 9.67 11.89
CA GLU A 52 3.81 8.29 11.99
C GLU A 52 4.04 7.51 10.68
N LEU A 53 3.97 8.17 9.52
CA LEU A 53 4.06 7.48 8.22
C LEU A 53 5.36 6.67 8.05
N ILE A 54 6.47 7.14 8.62
CA ILE A 54 7.79 6.49 8.53
C ILE A 54 7.78 5.08 9.13
N GLY A 55 6.98 4.85 10.18
CA GLY A 55 6.86 3.57 10.87
C GLY A 55 5.52 2.86 10.63
N HIS A 56 4.52 3.57 10.10
CA HIS A 56 3.14 3.10 9.95
C HIS A 56 2.67 3.24 8.50
N SER A 57 3.34 2.57 7.57
CA SER A 57 2.93 2.48 6.17
C SER A 57 3.31 1.15 5.51
N LEU A 58 2.68 0.88 4.38
CA LEU A 58 3.20 -0.09 3.41
C LEU A 58 3.95 0.68 2.34
N LEU A 59 5.13 0.20 1.98
CA LEU A 59 5.94 0.77 0.91
C LEU A 59 5.98 -0.18 -0.28
N ILE A 60 5.89 0.40 -1.47
CA ILE A 60 6.23 -0.26 -2.72
C ILE A 60 7.53 0.35 -3.21
N ILE A 61 8.59 -0.45 -3.28
CA ILE A 61 9.94 0.02 -3.66
C ILE A 61 10.35 -0.63 -4.97
N ASP A 62 10.91 0.14 -5.90
CA ASP A 62 11.50 -0.42 -7.12
C ASP A 62 12.80 -1.16 -6.80
N THR A 63 12.88 -2.44 -7.20
CA THR A 63 14.07 -3.28 -6.91
C THR A 63 15.33 -2.87 -7.67
N THR A 64 15.20 -2.07 -8.73
CA THR A 64 16.29 -1.64 -9.60
C THR A 64 16.86 -0.31 -9.15
N THR A 65 16.00 0.65 -8.78
CA THR A 65 16.42 2.00 -8.39
C THR A 65 16.43 2.24 -6.88
N ASP A 66 15.89 1.31 -6.09
CA ASP A 66 15.68 1.43 -4.64
C ASP A 66 14.81 2.64 -4.25
N GLN A 67 14.03 3.16 -5.20
CA GLN A 67 13.13 4.30 -4.96
C GLN A 67 11.78 3.81 -4.46
N VAL A 68 11.25 4.50 -3.45
CA VAL A 68 9.86 4.31 -3.01
C VAL A 68 8.91 4.85 -4.08
N LEU A 69 8.09 3.98 -4.64
CA LEU A 69 7.07 4.29 -5.63
C LEU A 69 5.77 4.72 -4.97
N TRP A 70 5.39 4.07 -3.87
CA TRP A 70 4.15 4.32 -3.16
C TRP A 70 4.31 4.14 -1.66
N TYR A 71 3.71 5.07 -0.92
CA TYR A 71 3.42 4.99 0.51
C TYR A 71 1.92 4.74 0.65
N ILE A 72 1.52 3.73 1.42
CA ILE A 72 0.12 3.32 1.59
C ILE A 72 -0.20 3.25 3.08
N TRP A 73 -1.28 3.89 3.52
CA TRP A 73 -1.71 3.92 4.93
C TRP A 73 -3.23 4.06 5.06
N GLN A 74 -3.76 3.73 6.23
CA GLN A 74 -5.15 4.02 6.60
C GLN A 74 -5.23 5.30 7.43
N ARG A 75 -6.24 6.13 7.17
CA ARG A 75 -6.49 7.35 7.94
C ARG A 75 -7.93 7.81 7.89
N TRP A 76 -8.42 8.26 9.04
CA TRP A 76 -9.59 9.11 9.19
C TRP A 76 -9.25 10.56 8.87
N ALA A 77 -10.03 11.19 8.01
CA ALA A 77 -10.06 12.64 7.84
C ALA A 77 -11.50 13.10 7.55
N PRO A 78 -11.79 14.41 7.41
CA PRO A 78 -13.16 14.90 7.20
C PRO A 78 -13.87 14.34 5.95
N ASP A 79 -13.11 13.87 4.95
CA ASP A 79 -13.62 13.19 3.75
C ASP A 79 -14.01 11.73 4.00
N GLY A 80 -13.54 11.12 5.10
CA GLY A 80 -13.87 9.75 5.50
C GLY A 80 -12.66 8.95 6.02
N ASP A 81 -12.94 7.72 6.42
CA ASP A 81 -11.91 6.71 6.63
C ASP A 81 -11.57 6.05 5.30
N PHE A 82 -10.31 6.15 4.88
CA PHE A 82 -9.85 5.52 3.64
C PHE A 82 -8.47 4.90 3.80
N VAL A 83 -8.20 3.88 2.97
CA VAL A 83 -6.85 3.52 2.54
C VAL A 83 -6.39 4.57 1.55
N ARG A 84 -5.20 5.13 1.78
CA ARG A 84 -4.63 6.24 1.00
C ARG A 84 -3.31 5.81 0.41
N ALA A 85 -2.97 6.41 -0.72
CA ALA A 85 -1.71 6.15 -1.41
C ALA A 85 -1.11 7.45 -1.95
N SER A 86 0.21 7.60 -1.83
CA SER A 86 0.97 8.75 -2.34
C SER A 86 2.33 8.32 -2.84
N GLN A 87 2.82 8.98 -3.89
CA GLN A 87 4.20 8.80 -4.39
C GLN A 87 5.21 9.73 -3.69
N LYS A 88 4.72 10.72 -2.94
CA LYS A 88 5.54 11.78 -2.33
C LYS A 88 5.76 11.59 -0.83
N GLY A 89 5.10 10.61 -0.22
CA GLY A 89 5.04 10.46 1.23
C GLY A 89 3.75 11.03 1.80
N TRP A 90 3.84 11.70 2.94
CA TRP A 90 2.65 12.20 3.64
C TRP A 90 1.95 13.28 2.83
N GLU A 91 0.64 13.14 2.72
CA GLU A 91 -0.26 14.15 2.17
C GLU A 91 -1.45 14.27 3.14
N ASP A 92 -1.98 15.48 3.31
CA ASP A 92 -3.06 15.77 4.27
C ASP A 92 -4.34 16.23 3.52
N PRO A 93 -5.42 15.43 3.47
CA PRO A 93 -5.59 14.12 4.11
C PRO A 93 -4.92 12.95 3.38
N GLY A 94 -4.44 13.18 2.14
CA GLY A 94 -3.89 12.17 1.23
C GLY A 94 -4.95 11.61 0.30
N THR A 95 -4.56 11.15 -0.89
CA THR A 95 -5.54 10.67 -1.88
C THR A 95 -5.99 9.23 -1.53
N PRO A 96 -7.30 8.95 -1.46
CA PRO A 96 -7.78 7.57 -1.35
C PRO A 96 -7.23 6.72 -2.50
N ILE A 97 -6.79 5.50 -2.20
CA ILE A 97 -6.27 4.60 -3.22
C ILE A 97 -7.33 4.35 -4.30
N PRO A 98 -7.00 4.43 -5.61
CA PRO A 98 -7.96 4.14 -6.67
C PRO A 98 -8.58 2.74 -6.56
N GLY A 99 -9.87 2.62 -6.90
CA GLY A 99 -10.62 1.37 -6.77
C GLY A 99 -11.28 1.25 -5.40
N GLU A 100 -10.96 0.18 -4.67
CA GLU A 100 -11.52 -0.11 -3.34
C GLU A 100 -10.65 0.49 -2.22
N SER A 101 -11.07 1.64 -1.71
CA SER A 101 -10.38 2.37 -0.64
C SER A 101 -11.09 2.32 0.71
N THR A 102 -12.31 1.79 0.78
CA THR A 102 -13.08 1.81 2.03
C THR A 102 -12.54 0.80 3.03
N PRO A 103 -12.50 1.12 4.33
CA PRO A 103 -11.88 0.24 5.30
C PRO A 103 -12.80 -0.92 5.71
N GLY A 104 -12.19 -1.97 6.28
CA GLY A 104 -12.95 -3.04 6.96
C GLY A 104 -13.09 -4.36 6.20
N HIS A 105 -12.30 -4.57 5.16
CA HIS A 105 -12.26 -5.81 4.41
C HIS A 105 -10.88 -6.03 3.79
N SER A 106 -10.68 -7.15 3.11
CA SER A 106 -9.41 -7.42 2.43
C SER A 106 -9.41 -6.91 0.99
N ILE A 107 -8.28 -6.36 0.56
CA ILE A 107 -8.04 -5.88 -0.81
C ILE A 107 -6.85 -6.62 -1.45
N ASN A 108 -6.84 -6.64 -2.78
CA ASN A 108 -5.69 -6.95 -3.61
C ASN A 108 -5.11 -5.64 -4.16
N LEU A 109 -3.79 -5.51 -4.20
CA LEU A 109 -3.11 -4.36 -4.78
C LEU A 109 -2.59 -4.69 -6.19
N TRP A 110 -2.70 -3.71 -7.08
CA TRP A 110 -2.13 -3.76 -8.43
C TRP A 110 -1.16 -2.60 -8.59
N ILE A 111 0.10 -2.92 -8.92
CA ILE A 111 1.16 -1.94 -9.13
C ILE A 111 1.49 -1.89 -10.62
N ALA A 112 1.26 -0.74 -11.25
CA ALA A 112 1.66 -0.42 -12.62
C ALA A 112 2.71 0.71 -12.62
N GLU A 113 3.23 1.07 -13.80
CA GLU A 113 4.38 1.99 -13.90
C GLU A 113 4.13 3.35 -13.25
N ASN A 114 2.91 3.88 -13.33
CA ASN A 114 2.54 5.18 -12.77
C ASN A 114 1.22 5.14 -11.99
N GLU A 115 0.76 3.96 -11.61
CA GLU A 115 -0.55 3.78 -10.99
C GLU A 115 -0.49 2.67 -9.93
N ILE A 116 -1.27 2.87 -8.87
CA ILE A 116 -1.64 1.83 -7.93
C ILE A 116 -3.17 1.74 -7.86
N ARG A 117 -3.70 0.53 -7.80
CA ARG A 117 -5.13 0.27 -7.64
C ARG A 117 -5.38 -0.80 -6.58
N ALA A 118 -6.48 -0.67 -5.86
CA ALA A 118 -7.00 -1.69 -4.95
C ALA A 118 -8.28 -2.32 -5.51
N ASP A 119 -8.39 -3.64 -5.45
CA ASP A 119 -9.63 -4.37 -5.76
C ASP A 119 -10.05 -5.19 -4.54
N ARG A 120 -11.34 -5.29 -4.27
CA ARG A 120 -11.86 -6.13 -3.18
C ARG A 120 -11.53 -7.61 -3.43
N VAL A 121 -11.21 -8.33 -2.34
CA VAL A 121 -11.07 -9.80 -2.32
C VAL A 121 -12.42 -10.48 -2.36
#